data_AF-A0A347UIR1-F1
#
_entry.id   AF-A0A347UIR1-F1
#
_cell.length_a   1.000
_cell.length_b   1.000
_cell.length_c   1.000
_cell.angle_alpha   90.00
_cell.angle_beta   90.00
_cell.angle_gamma   90.00
#
_symmetry.space_group_name_H-M   'P 1'
#
loop_
_entity.id
_entity.type
_entity.pdbx_description
1 polymer ?
#
loop_
_entity_poly.entity_id
_entity_poly.type
_entity_poly.pdbx_seq_one_letter_code
_entity_poly.pdbx_strand_id
1 'polypeptide(L)'
;MFFSRDEVSRELVEVSKIQDVEAGVQQAPLNNLTDAAFELLLWDIFGSLRHSKEYYDNATLMVAGADQGRDVWLTRHGDPAGLVQCKRLTSAFSAPEALREVIKFILFAELNPELLKKDLPFKYSLAVSTDPAATTVSFFDSPAQWLTNNDESILGYLNEVICE
;
A
#
# COMPACT_ATOMS: atom_id res chain seq x y z
N MET A 1 -2.89 9.12 16.54
CA MET A 1 -3.97 10.12 16.40
C MET A 1 -4.59 9.87 15.06
N PHE A 2 -5.89 9.53 15.00
CA PHE A 2 -6.59 9.15 13.78
C PHE A 2 -7.29 10.36 13.18
N PHE A 3 -7.30 10.51 11.86
CA PHE A 3 -8.18 11.49 11.22
C PHE A 3 -9.63 11.00 11.32
N SER A 4 -10.50 11.88 11.78
CA SER A 4 -11.94 11.67 11.75
C SER A 4 -12.45 11.72 10.31
N ARG A 5 -13.56 11.05 10.05
CA ARG A 5 -14.25 11.08 8.75
C ARG A 5 -14.50 12.50 8.25
N ASP A 6 -14.72 13.43 9.16
CA ASP A 6 -15.00 14.84 8.86
C ASP A 6 -13.75 15.61 8.42
N GLU A 7 -12.58 15.26 8.95
CA GLU A 7 -11.29 15.84 8.53
C GLU A 7 -10.94 15.37 7.12
N VAL A 8 -11.11 14.08 6.84
CA VAL A 8 -10.87 13.52 5.50
C VAL A 8 -11.86 14.06 4.47
N SER A 9 -13.12 14.26 4.87
CA SER A 9 -14.14 14.84 3.99
C SER A 9 -13.85 16.30 3.62
N ARG A 10 -13.14 17.05 4.47
CA ARG A 10 -12.73 18.43 4.13
C ARG A 10 -11.59 18.45 3.12
N GLU A 11 -10.63 17.54 3.23
CA GLU A 11 -9.55 17.43 2.24
C GLU A 11 -10.10 17.03 0.86
N LEU A 12 -11.12 16.15 0.81
CA LEU A 12 -11.82 15.80 -0.44
C LEU A 12 -12.49 17.01 -1.12
N VAL A 13 -12.88 18.04 -0.36
CA VAL A 13 -13.47 19.28 -0.91
C VAL A 13 -12.39 20.20 -1.51
N GLU A 14 -11.16 20.15 -0.99
CA GLU A 14 -10.02 20.91 -1.52
C GLU A 14 -9.41 20.28 -2.78
N VAL A 15 -9.63 18.98 -3.03
CA VAL A 15 -9.32 18.33 -4.31
C VAL A 15 -10.31 18.80 -5.38
N SER A 16 -10.10 20.01 -5.88
CA SER A 16 -10.95 20.64 -6.89
C SER A 16 -10.97 19.86 -8.20
N LYS A 17 -12.17 19.71 -8.76
CA LYS A 17 -12.48 19.11 -10.08
C LYS A 17 -11.41 19.42 -11.14
N ILE A 18 -10.63 18.41 -11.50
CA ILE A 18 -9.84 18.44 -12.73
C ILE A 18 -10.82 18.47 -13.91
N GLN A 19 -10.58 19.38 -14.85
CA GLN A 19 -11.41 19.59 -16.04
C GLN A 19 -11.65 18.28 -16.80
N ASP A 20 -12.87 18.12 -17.31
CA ASP A 20 -13.34 16.97 -18.09
C ASP A 20 -12.33 16.57 -19.17
N VAL A 21 -11.57 15.50 -18.89
CA VAL A 21 -10.77 14.81 -19.91
C VAL A 21 -11.69 13.77 -20.54
N GLU A 22 -11.87 13.84 -21.85
CA GLU A 22 -12.64 12.86 -22.64
C GLU A 22 -12.23 11.43 -22.26
N ALA A 23 -13.17 10.70 -21.66
CA ALA A 23 -13.00 9.31 -21.26
C ALA A 23 -13.05 8.38 -22.49
N GLY A 24 -12.05 8.46 -23.36
CA GLY A 24 -11.69 7.38 -24.28
C GLY A 24 -10.48 6.66 -23.70
N VAL A 25 -10.53 5.33 -23.56
CA VAL A 25 -9.46 4.37 -23.16
C VAL A 25 -8.10 5.01 -22.80
N GLN A 26 -8.10 5.85 -21.77
CA GLN A 26 -6.94 6.51 -21.23
C GLN A 26 -6.91 6.08 -19.78
N GLN A 27 -5.78 5.50 -19.37
CA GLN A 27 -5.52 5.22 -17.97
C GLN A 27 -5.78 6.50 -17.17
N ALA A 28 -6.46 6.37 -16.02
CA ALA A 28 -6.66 7.50 -15.14
C ALA A 28 -5.30 8.18 -14.87
N PRO A 29 -5.19 9.51 -14.92
CA PRO A 29 -3.92 10.21 -14.81
C PRO A 29 -3.45 10.26 -13.34
N LEU A 30 -3.26 9.10 -12.72
CA LEU A 30 -2.95 8.95 -11.29
C LEU A 30 -1.63 9.63 -10.90
N ASN A 31 -0.70 9.77 -11.84
CA ASN A 31 0.55 10.51 -11.63
C ASN A 31 0.37 12.02 -11.47
N ASN A 32 -0.77 12.58 -11.90
CA ASN A 32 -1.09 14.00 -11.72
C ASN A 32 -1.56 14.30 -10.28
N LEU A 33 -1.87 13.27 -9.50
CA LEU A 33 -2.17 13.41 -8.08
C LEU A 33 -0.88 13.69 -7.30
N THR A 34 -1.01 14.34 -6.15
CA THR A 34 0.05 14.34 -5.13
C THR A 34 0.12 12.96 -4.47
N ASP A 35 1.22 12.67 -3.74
CA ASP A 35 1.34 11.41 -2.99
C ASP A 35 0.16 11.24 -2.02
N ALA A 36 -0.13 12.28 -1.22
CA ALA A 36 -1.26 12.31 -0.29
C ALA A 36 -2.63 12.14 -0.98
N ALA A 37 -2.84 12.78 -2.15
CA ALA A 37 -4.10 12.62 -2.87
C ALA A 37 -4.26 11.21 -3.46
N PHE A 38 -3.17 10.54 -3.84
CA PHE A 38 -3.21 9.17 -4.31
C PHE A 38 -3.48 8.19 -3.16
N GLU A 39 -2.86 8.39 -2.00
CA GLU A 39 -3.17 7.63 -0.78
C GLU A 39 -4.63 7.81 -0.34
N LEU A 40 -5.14 9.04 -0.38
CA LEU A 40 -6.54 9.37 -0.08
C LEU A 40 -7.51 8.65 -1.02
N LEU A 41 -7.20 8.63 -2.32
CA LEU A 41 -7.98 7.88 -3.31
C LEU A 41 -8.01 6.38 -2.99
N LEU A 42 -6.86 5.79 -2.66
CA LEU A 42 -6.77 4.37 -2.30
C LEU A 42 -7.55 4.08 -1.02
N TRP A 43 -7.46 4.94 -0.01
CA TRP A 43 -8.26 4.82 1.21
C TRP A 43 -9.76 4.83 0.91
N ASP A 44 -10.25 5.73 0.04
CA ASP A 44 -11.67 5.79 -0.34
C ASP A 44 -12.12 4.53 -1.10
N ILE A 45 -11.29 4.03 -2.02
CA ILE A 45 -11.55 2.79 -2.76
C ILE A 45 -11.65 1.60 -1.80
N PHE A 46 -10.64 1.38 -0.95
CA PHE A 46 -10.66 0.27 0.01
C PHE A 46 -11.75 0.46 1.08
N GLY A 47 -12.01 1.69 1.49
CA GLY A 47 -13.16 2.04 2.32
C GLY A 47 -14.46 1.56 1.67
N SER A 48 -14.67 1.88 0.40
CA SER A 48 -15.88 1.50 -0.34
C SER A 48 -15.99 -0.01 -0.59
N LEU A 49 -14.87 -0.71 -0.77
CA LEU A 49 -14.82 -2.15 -1.01
C LEU A 49 -14.97 -3.01 0.26
N ARG A 50 -14.93 -2.44 1.46
CA ARG A 50 -15.00 -3.21 2.72
C ARG A 50 -16.21 -4.14 2.85
N HIS A 51 -17.34 -3.79 2.22
CA HIS A 51 -18.55 -4.61 2.25
C HIS A 51 -18.56 -5.74 1.22
N SER A 52 -17.74 -5.63 0.16
CA SER A 52 -17.64 -6.64 -0.90
C SER A 52 -16.45 -7.58 -0.71
N LYS A 53 -15.59 -7.31 0.26
CA LYS A 53 -14.40 -8.11 0.59
C LYS A 53 -14.62 -8.84 1.90
N GLU A 54 -14.51 -10.16 1.88
CA GLU A 54 -14.71 -10.97 3.08
C GLU A 54 -13.54 -10.91 4.08
N TYR A 55 -12.41 -10.29 3.75
CA TYR A 55 -11.19 -10.38 4.56
C TYR A 55 -10.92 -9.18 5.49
N TYR A 56 -11.58 -8.03 5.32
CA TYR A 56 -11.48 -6.86 6.20
C TYR A 56 -12.84 -6.17 6.33
N ASP A 57 -13.05 -5.37 7.37
CA ASP A 57 -14.30 -4.60 7.58
C ASP A 57 -14.06 -3.11 7.80
N ASN A 58 -12.81 -2.68 7.96
CA ASN A 58 -12.45 -1.28 8.15
C ASN A 58 -11.14 -0.93 7.43
N ALA A 59 -11.06 0.30 6.91
CA ALA A 59 -9.91 0.86 6.23
C ALA A 59 -9.57 2.23 6.84
N THR A 60 -8.31 2.43 7.22
CA THR A 60 -7.83 3.64 7.91
C THR A 60 -6.66 4.24 7.14
N LEU A 61 -6.74 5.51 6.77
CA LEU A 61 -5.62 6.25 6.20
C LEU A 61 -4.60 6.54 7.30
N MET A 62 -3.33 6.23 7.04
CA MET A 62 -2.24 6.46 7.99
C MET A 62 -1.72 7.90 7.87
N VAL A 63 -1.24 8.45 8.99
CA VAL A 63 -0.64 9.79 9.02
C VAL A 63 0.83 9.68 8.65
N ALA A 64 1.31 10.59 7.80
CA ALA A 64 2.73 10.69 7.44
C ALA A 64 3.62 10.67 8.70
N GLY A 65 4.61 9.76 8.72
CA GLY A 65 5.53 9.57 9.85
C GLY A 65 5.04 8.63 10.96
N ALA A 66 3.79 8.14 10.88
CA ALA A 66 3.26 7.05 11.70
C ALA A 66 2.86 5.82 10.86
N ASP A 67 3.17 5.84 9.57
CA ASP A 67 2.84 4.79 8.59
C ASP A 67 3.48 3.44 8.95
N GLN A 68 4.73 3.41 9.42
CA GLN A 68 5.48 2.18 9.67
C GLN A 68 5.42 1.22 8.45
N GLY A 69 5.48 1.78 7.24
CA GLY A 69 5.32 1.04 5.98
C GLY A 69 3.87 0.66 5.64
N ARG A 70 2.90 1.49 6.02
CA ARG A 70 1.48 1.33 5.70
C ARG A 70 0.89 2.69 5.34
N ASP A 71 0.30 2.81 4.17
CA ASP A 71 -0.43 4.04 3.82
C ASP A 71 -1.92 3.88 4.11
N VAL A 72 -2.48 2.69 3.84
CA VAL A 72 -3.84 2.32 4.27
C VAL A 72 -3.80 1.06 5.11
N TRP A 73 -4.36 1.14 6.30
CA TRP A 73 -4.46 0.04 7.24
C TRP A 73 -5.81 -0.67 7.17
N LEU A 74 -5.79 -1.99 6.99
CA LEU A 74 -6.99 -2.80 6.88
C LEU A 74 -7.13 -3.69 8.10
N THR A 75 -8.28 -3.58 8.77
CA THR A 75 -8.58 -4.42 9.95
C THR A 75 -9.84 -5.22 9.74
N ARG A 76 -9.93 -6.35 10.44
CA ARG A 76 -11.14 -7.16 10.56
C ARG A 76 -11.49 -7.30 12.03
N HIS A 77 -12.65 -6.81 12.45
CA HIS A 77 -13.10 -6.86 13.85
C HIS A 77 -12.09 -6.25 14.84
N GLY A 78 -11.33 -5.25 14.38
CA GLY A 78 -10.28 -4.58 15.15
C GLY A 78 -8.88 -5.21 15.04
N ASP A 79 -8.76 -6.42 14.49
CA ASP A 79 -7.47 -7.09 14.29
C ASP A 79 -6.82 -6.76 12.93
N PRO A 80 -5.47 -6.78 12.84
CA PRO A 80 -4.75 -6.62 11.57
C PRO A 80 -5.20 -7.67 10.55
N ALA A 81 -5.68 -7.22 9.40
CA ALA A 81 -6.08 -8.09 8.28
C ALA A 81 -5.30 -7.83 7.00
N GLY A 82 -4.71 -6.64 6.88
CA GLY A 82 -3.84 -6.30 5.76
C GLY A 82 -3.42 -4.84 5.74
N LEU A 83 -2.69 -4.49 4.70
CA LEU A 83 -2.32 -3.11 4.41
C LEU A 83 -2.32 -2.85 2.90
N VAL A 84 -2.33 -1.58 2.55
CA VAL A 84 -1.99 -1.08 1.22
C VAL A 84 -0.79 -0.15 1.36
N GLN A 85 0.30 -0.51 0.69
CA GLN A 85 1.44 0.36 0.47
C GLN A 85 1.28 1.00 -0.90
N CYS A 86 1.34 2.31 -0.93
CA CYS A 86 1.22 3.18 -2.08
C CYS A 86 2.61 3.55 -2.59
N LYS A 87 2.76 3.58 -3.92
CA LYS A 87 3.93 4.14 -4.61
C LYS A 87 3.47 4.93 -5.84
N ARG A 88 3.45 6.25 -5.71
CA ARG A 88 3.20 7.15 -6.83
C ARG A 88 4.51 7.41 -7.59
N LEU A 89 4.68 6.79 -8.75
CA LEU A 89 5.93 6.83 -9.51
C LEU A 89 5.66 6.90 -11.00
N THR A 90 6.49 7.66 -11.72
CA THR A 90 6.45 7.76 -13.18
C THR A 90 7.10 6.56 -13.87
N SER A 91 8.00 5.85 -13.18
CA SER A 91 8.63 4.62 -13.65
C SER A 91 7.95 3.38 -13.07
N ALA A 92 8.00 2.27 -13.81
CA ALA A 92 7.50 0.98 -13.37
C ALA A 92 8.25 0.51 -12.11
N PHE A 93 7.51 0.19 -11.06
CA PHE A 93 8.07 -0.29 -9.80
C PHE A 93 8.50 -1.75 -9.91
N SER A 94 9.72 -2.06 -9.50
CA SER A 94 10.36 -3.37 -9.65
C SER A 94 10.20 -4.29 -8.42
N ALA A 95 10.44 -5.60 -8.62
CA ALA A 95 10.35 -6.57 -7.52
C ALA A 95 11.33 -6.30 -6.36
N PRO A 96 12.60 -5.92 -6.60
CA PRO A 96 13.50 -5.51 -5.52
C PRO A 96 12.96 -4.31 -4.72
N GLU A 97 12.41 -3.30 -5.39
CA GLU A 97 11.81 -2.14 -4.72
C GLU A 97 10.59 -2.56 -3.87
N ALA A 98 9.72 -3.41 -4.41
CA ALA A 98 8.58 -3.95 -3.67
C ALA A 98 9.02 -4.79 -2.46
N LEU A 99 10.05 -5.61 -2.60
CA LEU A 99 10.57 -6.42 -1.52
C LEU A 99 11.14 -5.57 -0.38
N ARG A 100 11.84 -4.47 -0.67
CA ARG A 100 12.33 -3.54 0.37
C ARG A 100 11.18 -2.97 1.21
N GLU A 101 10.06 -2.63 0.59
CA GLU A 101 8.88 -2.14 1.31
C GLU A 101 8.25 -3.21 2.20
N VAL A 102 8.17 -4.45 1.70
CA VAL A 102 7.72 -5.61 2.51
C VAL A 102 8.66 -5.85 3.68
N ILE A 103 9.98 -5.80 3.48
CA ILE A 103 10.98 -5.95 4.54
C ILE A 103 10.83 -4.84 5.58
N LYS A 104 10.68 -3.57 5.17
CA LYS A 104 10.44 -2.45 6.09
C LYS A 104 9.25 -2.71 7.00
N PHE A 105 8.11 -3.13 6.42
CA PHE A 105 6.92 -3.46 7.20
C PHE A 105 7.17 -4.62 8.18
N ILE A 106 7.83 -5.70 7.74
CA ILE A 106 8.16 -6.84 8.60
C ILE A 106 9.05 -6.40 9.77
N LEU A 107 10.07 -5.58 9.52
CA LEU A 107 10.94 -5.05 10.59
C LEU A 107 10.15 -4.21 11.60
N PHE A 108 9.21 -3.38 11.15
CA PHE A 108 8.32 -2.67 12.06
C PHE A 108 7.40 -3.62 12.85
N ALA A 109 6.94 -4.72 12.24
CA ALA A 109 6.12 -5.72 12.91
C ALA A 109 6.89 -6.53 13.95
N GLU A 110 8.19 -6.77 13.76
CA GLU A 110 9.07 -7.35 14.79
C GLU A 110 9.20 -6.43 16.01
N LEU A 111 9.22 -5.10 15.80
CA LEU A 111 9.26 -4.11 16.88
C LEU A 111 7.88 -3.90 17.54
N ASN A 112 6.81 -4.06 16.77
CA ASN A 112 5.43 -3.89 17.22
C ASN A 112 4.55 -5.08 16.77
N PRO A 113 4.44 -6.14 17.59
CA PRO A 113 3.68 -7.34 17.23
C PRO A 113 2.19 -7.13 16.96
N GLU A 114 1.61 -5.99 17.36
CA GLU A 114 0.21 -5.65 17.02
C GLU A 114 0.01 -5.40 15.52
N LEU A 115 1.10 -5.19 14.76
CA LEU A 115 1.06 -5.04 13.31
C LEU A 115 0.89 -6.36 12.56
N LEU A 116 1.34 -7.48 13.13
CA LEU A 116 1.27 -8.79 12.48
C LEU A 116 1.11 -9.89 13.53
N LYS A 117 -0.14 -10.34 13.70
CA LYS A 117 -0.47 -11.38 14.69
C LYS A 117 -0.21 -12.76 14.12
N LYS A 118 0.50 -13.60 14.88
CA LYS A 118 1.09 -14.88 14.46
C LYS A 118 0.10 -15.93 13.89
N ASP A 119 -1.19 -15.79 14.14
CA ASP A 119 -2.21 -16.77 13.73
C ASP A 119 -3.37 -16.14 12.95
N LEU A 120 -3.23 -14.89 12.52
CA LEU A 120 -4.26 -14.20 11.73
C LEU A 120 -3.83 -14.08 10.27
N PRO A 121 -4.77 -14.30 9.32
CA PRO A 121 -4.47 -14.07 7.92
C PRO A 121 -4.18 -12.59 7.70
N PHE A 122 -3.11 -12.32 6.95
CA PHE A 122 -2.70 -10.96 6.64
C PHE A 122 -2.43 -10.81 5.14
N LYS A 123 -2.95 -9.73 4.54
CA LYS A 123 -2.71 -9.40 3.12
C LYS A 123 -1.89 -8.12 2.99
N TYR A 124 -0.73 -8.23 2.37
CA TYR A 124 0.03 -7.09 1.87
C TYR A 124 -0.43 -6.75 0.45
N SER A 125 -0.83 -5.51 0.20
CA SER A 125 -1.15 -5.02 -1.14
C SER A 125 -0.22 -3.89 -1.52
N LEU A 126 0.31 -3.93 -2.74
CA LEU A 126 1.04 -2.80 -3.33
C LEU A 126 0.14 -2.12 -4.37
N ALA A 127 -0.03 -0.81 -4.23
CA ALA A 127 -0.73 0.03 -5.18
C ALA A 127 0.25 1.00 -5.83
N VAL A 128 0.26 1.04 -7.17
CA VAL A 128 1.15 1.86 -7.98
C VAL A 128 0.33 2.77 -8.89
N SER A 129 0.80 4.00 -9.11
CA SER A 129 0.14 4.98 -10.00
C SER A 129 0.44 4.74 -11.49
N THR A 130 1.31 3.79 -11.79
CA THR A 130 1.68 3.31 -13.13
C THR A 130 1.63 1.79 -13.18
N ASP A 131 1.70 1.22 -14.38
CA ASP A 131 1.79 -0.24 -14.51
C ASP A 131 3.05 -0.76 -13.78
N PRO A 132 2.91 -1.77 -12.91
CA PRO A 132 4.05 -2.37 -12.23
C PRO A 132 4.96 -3.07 -13.24
N ALA A 133 6.25 -3.19 -12.93
CA ALA A 133 7.14 -4.00 -13.74
C ALA A 133 6.66 -5.46 -13.76
N ALA A 134 6.88 -6.18 -14.87
CA ALA A 134 6.54 -7.60 -14.98
C ALA A 134 7.19 -8.44 -13.86
N THR A 135 8.39 -8.05 -13.41
CA THR A 135 9.08 -8.68 -12.29
C THR A 135 8.29 -8.57 -10.99
N THR A 136 7.67 -7.42 -10.74
CA THR A 136 6.81 -7.16 -9.57
C THR A 136 5.53 -7.98 -9.63
N VAL A 137 4.89 -8.06 -10.80
CA VAL A 137 3.72 -8.92 -11.00
C VAL A 137 4.08 -10.37 -10.67
N SER A 138 5.18 -10.89 -11.24
CA SER A 138 5.66 -12.25 -10.94
C SER A 138 5.99 -12.46 -9.46
N PHE A 139 6.52 -11.45 -8.77
CA PHE A 139 6.76 -11.51 -7.33
C PHE A 139 5.46 -11.67 -6.53
N PHE A 140 4.43 -10.88 -6.83
CA PHE A 140 3.14 -10.97 -6.13
C PHE A 140 2.30 -12.20 -6.52
N ASP A 141 2.46 -12.72 -7.74
CA ASP A 141 1.77 -13.94 -8.19
C ASP A 141 2.36 -15.22 -7.58
N SER A 142 3.66 -15.25 -7.29
CA SER A 142 4.36 -16.44 -6.77
C SER A 142 5.49 -16.07 -5.79
N PRO A 143 5.16 -15.43 -4.65
CA PRO A 143 6.16 -14.84 -3.76
C PRO A 143 7.14 -15.85 -3.18
N ALA A 144 6.66 -17.03 -2.74
CA ALA A 144 7.53 -18.07 -2.18
C ALA A 144 8.56 -18.58 -3.20
N GLN A 145 8.15 -18.81 -4.44
CA GLN A 145 9.06 -19.24 -5.51
C GLN A 145 10.06 -18.14 -5.85
N TRP A 146 9.60 -16.88 -5.92
CA TRP A 146 10.46 -15.74 -6.18
C TRP A 146 11.54 -15.60 -5.10
N LEU A 147 11.18 -15.71 -3.82
CA LEU A 147 12.12 -15.65 -2.70
C LEU A 147 13.15 -16.76 -2.77
N THR A 148 12.73 -18.01 -2.98
CA THR A 148 13.66 -19.15 -3.13
C THR A 148 14.63 -18.95 -4.30
N ASN A 149 14.19 -18.37 -5.42
CA ASN A 149 15.04 -18.13 -6.58
C ASN A 149 16.03 -16.96 -6.38
N ASN A 150 15.81 -16.11 -5.39
CA ASN A 150 16.59 -14.90 -5.14
C ASN A 150 17.20 -14.87 -3.72
N ASP A 151 17.27 -16.00 -3.04
CA ASP A 151 17.64 -16.13 -1.62
C ASP A 151 18.94 -15.40 -1.26
N GLU A 152 19.98 -15.57 -2.10
CA GLU A 152 21.29 -14.93 -1.91
C GLU A 152 21.22 -13.39 -1.90
N SER A 153 20.23 -12.79 -2.57
CA SER A 153 20.06 -11.34 -2.67
C SER A 153 19.24 -10.74 -1.51
N ILE A 154 18.46 -11.55 -0.79
CA ILE A 154 17.54 -11.07 0.26
C ILE A 154 18.30 -10.38 1.39
N LEU A 155 19.44 -10.95 1.82
CA LEU A 155 20.29 -10.34 2.84
C LEU A 155 20.83 -8.98 2.42
N GLY A 156 21.11 -8.80 1.12
CA GLY A 156 21.49 -7.50 0.55
C GLY A 156 20.39 -6.47 0.74
N TYR A 157 19.16 -6.79 0.34
CA TYR A 157 18.01 -5.89 0.50
C TYR A 157 17.69 -5.59 1.95
N LEU A 158 17.82 -6.57 2.86
CA LEU A 158 17.66 -6.36 4.29
C LEU A 158 18.67 -5.34 4.83
N ASN A 159 19.94 -5.49 4.46
CA ASN A 159 21.00 -4.57 4.89
C ASN A 159 20.78 -3.16 4.34
N GLU A 160 20.34 -3.03 3.08
CA GLU A 160 20.00 -1.74 2.49
C GLU A 160 18.90 -1.04 3.30
N VAL A 161 17.82 -1.75 3.64
CA VAL A 161 16.71 -1.20 4.42
C VAL A 161 17.13 -0.75 5.83
N ILE A 162 17.99 -1.51 6.50
CA ILE A 162 18.47 -1.16 7.86
C ILE A 162 19.38 0.07 7.84
N CYS A 163 20.05 0.33 6.70
CA CYS A 163 20.99 1.45 6.56
C CYS A 163 20.34 2.75 6.02
N GLU A 164 19.08 2.71 5.59
CA GLU A 164 18.28 3.88 5.16
C GLU A 164 17.80 4.72 6.35
#